data_AF-A0A8S1K6T7-F1
#
_entry.id   AF-A0A8S1K6T7-F1
#
_cell.length_a   1.000
_cell.length_b   1.000
_cell.length_c   1.000
_cell.angle_alpha   90.00
_cell.angle_beta   90.00
_cell.angle_gamma   90.00
#
_symmetry.space_group_name_H-M   'P 1'
#
loop_
_entity.id
_entity.type
_entity.pdbx_description
1 polymer ?
#
loop_
_entity_poly.entity_id
_entity_poly.type
_entity_poly.pdbx_seq_one_letter_code
_entity_poly.pdbx_strand_id
1 'polypeptide(L)'
;MLLWCFIVIQIIDPGRPKKADEYSQSPFSKKGFCQQCKCPKPERCHHCSICDRCVLQMDHHCPWINTCVGYQNRKQFILLLFYALLFNFITIVSTTKTYLLSFQFSFLNMIYALICIGNYVLVFLLFGFLKYHIDLLQKNQTTLEDLISKNNQILFNLYDIDPYTNFCQIFGDNKILWLFPIYTAIGCDDGNLFPKNEYKVMQTPSPQVISVLYEQQQISSDKNKNEHPIIQTIYRREMEKQKINDIIKN
;
A
#
# COMPACT_ATOMS: atom_id res chain seq x y z
N MET A 1 0.45 -21.45 10.37
CA MET A 1 0.87 -20.32 9.53
C MET A 1 -0.02 -19.10 9.70
N LEU A 2 -1.35 -19.23 9.52
CA LEU A 2 -2.30 -18.13 9.74
C LEU A 2 -2.10 -17.41 11.09
N LEU A 3 -2.14 -18.16 12.19
CA LEU A 3 -1.94 -17.59 13.54
C LEU A 3 -0.57 -16.92 13.69
N TRP A 4 0.48 -17.50 13.10
CA TRP A 4 1.82 -16.92 13.15
C TRP A 4 1.86 -15.56 12.43
N CYS A 5 1.26 -15.46 11.25
CA CYS A 5 1.15 -14.18 10.54
C CYS A 5 0.35 -13.15 11.35
N PHE A 6 -0.78 -13.57 11.95
CA PHE A 6 -1.64 -12.70 12.74
C PHE A 6 -0.95 -12.16 14.00
N ILE A 7 -0.15 -12.97 14.68
CA ILE A 7 0.62 -12.55 15.85
C ILE A 7 1.77 -11.62 15.43
N VAL A 8 2.54 -12.02 14.41
CA VAL A 8 3.72 -11.25 14.01
C VAL A 8 3.36 -9.87 13.50
N ILE A 9 2.31 -9.73 12.69
CA ILE A 9 1.91 -8.43 12.14
C ILE A 9 1.50 -7.42 13.23
N GLN A 10 0.98 -7.89 14.36
CA GLN A 10 0.59 -7.05 15.50
C GLN A 10 1.79 -6.59 16.34
N ILE A 11 2.84 -7.40 16.38
CA ILE A 11 4.03 -7.13 17.21
C ILE A 11 5.07 -6.31 16.45
N ILE A 12 5.19 -6.53 15.13
CA ILE A 12 6.14 -5.79 14.30
C ILE A 12 5.64 -4.36 14.08
N ASP A 13 6.54 -3.41 14.29
CA ASP A 13 6.30 -2.01 13.97
C ASP A 13 6.12 -1.85 12.45
N PRO A 14 5.13 -1.10 11.95
CA PRO A 14 4.91 -0.94 10.51
C PRO A 14 5.98 -0.09 9.79
N GLY A 15 6.89 0.53 10.54
CA GLY A 15 7.94 1.40 10.05
C GLY A 15 7.79 2.82 10.60
N ARG A 16 8.86 3.36 11.18
CA ARG A 16 8.94 4.74 11.69
C ARG A 16 9.97 5.54 10.91
N PRO A 17 9.70 6.81 10.58
CA PRO A 17 10.74 7.68 10.06
C PRO A 17 11.83 7.93 11.10
N LYS A 18 13.07 8.15 10.65
CA LYS A 18 14.18 8.59 11.51
C LYS A 18 13.86 9.96 12.14
N LYS A 19 14.46 10.25 13.30
CA LYS A 19 14.23 11.53 14.01
C LYS A 19 14.71 12.71 13.17
N ALA A 20 14.11 13.89 13.39
CA ALA A 20 14.41 15.11 12.63
C ALA A 20 15.91 15.48 12.67
N ASP A 21 16.55 15.25 13.80
CA ASP A 21 17.95 15.58 14.08
C ASP A 21 18.90 14.79 13.14
N GLU A 22 18.54 13.54 12.81
CA GLU A 22 19.27 12.66 11.88
C GLU A 22 19.03 13.02 10.40
N TYR A 23 18.00 13.82 10.11
CA TYR A 23 17.65 14.29 8.76
C TYR A 23 18.30 15.63 8.39
N SER A 24 18.99 16.29 9.32
CA SER A 24 19.54 17.63 9.16
C SER A 24 20.57 17.79 8.03
N GLN A 25 21.13 16.68 7.51
CA GLN A 25 22.09 16.67 6.39
C GLN A 25 21.54 15.98 5.12
N SER A 26 20.28 15.55 5.15
CA SER A 26 19.66 14.82 4.05
C SER A 26 19.18 15.80 2.96
N PRO A 27 19.55 15.60 1.68
CA PRO A 27 19.02 16.40 0.56
C PRO A 27 17.49 16.26 0.40
N PHE A 28 16.87 15.36 1.16
CA PHE A 28 15.43 15.08 1.18
C PHE A 28 14.64 15.94 2.17
N SER A 29 15.28 16.84 2.94
CA SER A 29 14.65 17.77 3.90
C SER A 29 13.59 18.71 3.28
N LYS A 30 13.50 18.79 1.94
CA LYS A 30 12.46 19.54 1.22
C LYS A 30 11.19 18.74 0.92
N LYS A 31 11.13 17.44 1.21
CA LYS A 31 9.97 16.57 0.90
C LYS A 31 8.96 16.51 2.04
N GLY A 32 8.38 17.65 2.38
CA GLY A 32 7.25 17.74 3.29
C GLY A 32 7.53 17.39 4.76
N PHE A 33 6.66 17.90 5.63
CA PHE A 33 6.86 17.90 7.08
C PHE A 33 5.54 17.55 7.77
N CYS A 34 5.59 16.63 8.73
CA CYS A 34 4.41 16.31 9.53
C CYS A 34 4.28 17.33 10.66
N GLN A 35 3.22 18.13 10.64
CA GLN A 35 2.97 19.13 11.69
C GLN A 35 2.61 18.48 13.04
N GLN A 36 1.91 17.34 13.01
CA GLN A 36 1.52 16.58 14.20
C GLN A 36 2.74 15.93 14.87
N CYS A 37 3.54 15.19 14.10
CA CYS A 37 4.73 14.49 14.62
C CYS A 37 5.96 15.40 14.76
N LYS A 38 5.93 16.61 14.20
CA LYS A 38 7.05 17.56 14.13
C LYS A 38 8.33 16.94 13.55
N CYS A 39 8.18 16.15 12.49
CA CYS A 39 9.30 15.48 11.83
C CYS A 39 9.22 15.61 10.30
N PRO A 40 10.35 15.55 9.59
CA PRO A 40 10.37 15.36 8.14
C PRO A 40 9.58 14.11 7.75
N LYS A 41 8.86 14.16 6.62
CA LYS A 41 8.18 12.99 6.04
C LYS A 41 9.09 12.42 4.94
N PRO A 42 9.66 11.21 5.11
CA PRO A 42 10.37 10.53 4.03
C PRO A 42 9.44 10.27 2.83
N GLU A 43 10.00 9.83 1.69
CA GLU A 43 9.17 9.46 0.55
C GLU A 43 8.14 8.39 0.94
N ARG A 44 6.92 8.50 0.40
CA ARG A 44 5.82 7.54 0.61
C ARG A 44 5.39 7.40 2.10
N CYS A 45 5.85 8.30 2.97
CA CYS A 45 5.47 8.32 4.38
C CYS A 45 4.22 9.17 4.59
N HIS A 46 3.28 8.65 5.38
CA HIS A 46 2.04 9.36 5.72
C HIS A 46 1.77 9.30 7.22
N HIS A 47 1.07 10.30 7.75
CA HIS A 47 0.63 10.32 9.14
C HIS A 47 -0.69 9.55 9.26
N CYS A 48 -0.73 8.58 10.16
CA CYS A 48 -1.97 7.91 10.53
C CYS A 48 -2.52 8.55 11.79
N SER A 49 -3.68 9.20 11.69
CA SER A 49 -4.36 9.82 12.84
C SER A 49 -4.85 8.82 13.88
N ILE A 50 -5.13 7.57 13.47
CA ILE A 50 -5.58 6.50 14.38
C ILE A 50 -4.41 6.01 15.24
N CYS A 51 -3.24 5.82 14.63
CA CYS A 51 -2.02 5.43 15.34
C CYS A 51 -1.25 6.63 15.95
N ASP A 52 -1.68 7.86 15.64
CA ASP A 52 -1.04 9.13 15.99
C ASP A 52 0.47 9.17 15.71
N ARG A 53 0.85 8.74 14.50
CA ARG A 53 2.26 8.69 14.08
C ARG A 53 2.43 8.65 12.57
N CYS A 54 3.62 9.02 12.13
CA CYS A 54 4.08 8.77 10.76
C CYS A 54 4.42 7.28 10.56
N VAL A 55 4.02 6.74 9.41
CA VAL A 55 4.27 5.36 9.00
C VAL A 55 5.01 5.37 7.65
N LEU A 56 6.13 4.68 7.57
CA LEU A 56 6.90 4.55 6.33
C LEU A 56 6.15 3.70 5.31
N GLN A 57 6.15 4.12 4.04
CA GLN A 57 5.43 3.45 2.95
C GLN A 57 4.00 3.02 3.36
N MET A 58 3.27 3.94 3.98
CA MET A 58 1.98 3.63 4.60
C MET A 58 1.00 3.12 3.54
N ASP A 59 0.44 1.93 3.76
CA ASP A 59 -0.60 1.37 2.91
C ASP A 59 -1.99 1.77 3.40
N HIS A 60 -2.34 1.37 4.62
CA HIS A 60 -3.57 1.75 5.31
C HIS A 60 -3.48 1.46 6.81
N HIS A 61 -4.41 2.01 7.59
CA HIS A 61 -4.69 1.50 8.93
C HIS A 61 -5.72 0.37 8.84
N CYS A 62 -5.42 -0.79 9.40
CA CYS A 62 -6.30 -1.95 9.33
C CYS A 62 -6.89 -2.26 10.71
N PRO A 63 -8.21 -2.03 10.91
CA PRO A 63 -8.86 -2.30 12.19
C PRO A 63 -8.79 -3.77 12.62
N TRP A 64 -8.76 -4.70 11.65
CA TRP A 64 -8.77 -6.15 11.90
C TRP A 64 -7.49 -6.68 12.55
N ILE A 65 -6.38 -5.98 12.37
CA ILE A 65 -5.08 -6.28 13.00
C ILE A 65 -4.68 -5.21 14.01
N ASN A 66 -5.53 -4.20 14.22
CA ASN A 66 -5.32 -3.08 15.13
C ASN A 66 -3.94 -2.40 14.98
N THR A 67 -3.46 -2.26 13.75
CA THR A 67 -2.20 -1.58 13.43
C THR A 67 -2.21 -1.06 11.99
N CYS A 68 -1.26 -0.19 11.67
CA CYS A 68 -1.01 0.17 10.28
C CYS A 68 -0.33 -0.96 9.51
N VAL A 69 -0.64 -1.04 8.23
CA VAL A 69 0.15 -1.76 7.23
C VAL A 69 1.08 -0.75 6.58
N GLY A 70 2.38 -1.02 6.62
CA GLY A 70 3.43 -0.14 6.10
C GLY A 70 4.66 -0.93 5.66
N TYR A 71 5.76 -0.21 5.46
CA TYR A 71 7.01 -0.75 4.93
C TYR A 71 7.46 -2.06 5.61
N GLN A 72 7.46 -2.11 6.94
CA GLN A 72 8.05 -3.22 7.69
C GLN A 72 7.13 -4.44 7.88
N ASN A 73 5.82 -4.29 7.66
CA ASN A 73 4.85 -5.37 7.90
C ASN A 73 3.92 -5.67 6.69
N ARG A 74 4.15 -5.06 5.52
CA ARG A 74 3.36 -5.30 4.30
C ARG A 74 3.40 -6.76 3.85
N LYS A 75 4.57 -7.42 3.95
CA LYS A 75 4.72 -8.85 3.63
C LYS A 75 3.82 -9.71 4.51
N GLN A 76 3.84 -9.46 5.83
CA GLN A 76 3.05 -10.18 6.83
C GLN A 76 1.56 -9.98 6.58
N PHE A 77 1.13 -8.80 6.15
CA PHE A 77 -0.25 -8.54 5.77
C PHE A 77 -0.70 -9.39 4.58
N ILE A 78 0.11 -9.42 3.51
CA ILE A 78 -0.20 -10.23 2.32
C ILE A 78 -0.24 -11.73 2.67
N LEU A 79 0.72 -12.20 3.48
CA LEU A 79 0.72 -13.58 3.98
C LEU A 79 -0.48 -13.88 4.88
N LEU A 80 -0.91 -12.93 5.72
CA LEU A 80 -2.13 -13.06 6.53
C LEU A 80 -3.35 -13.28 5.63
N LEU A 81 -3.51 -12.49 4.57
CA LEU A 81 -4.60 -12.64 3.60
C LEU A 81 -4.53 -14.00 2.88
N PHE A 82 -3.35 -14.40 2.42
CA PHE A 82 -3.14 -15.69 1.76
C PHE A 82 -3.49 -16.88 2.66
N TYR A 83 -2.97 -16.90 3.90
CA TYR A 83 -3.26 -17.99 4.82
C TYR A 83 -4.68 -17.95 5.38
N ALA A 84 -5.31 -16.77 5.48
CA ALA A 84 -6.72 -16.66 5.82
C ALA A 84 -7.58 -17.26 4.72
N LEU A 85 -7.29 -16.96 3.45
CA LEU A 85 -7.98 -17.54 2.30
C LEU A 85 -7.82 -19.08 2.27
N LEU A 86 -6.59 -19.60 2.46
CA LEU A 86 -6.34 -21.03 2.49
C LEU A 86 -7.07 -21.73 3.64
N PHE A 87 -7.03 -21.13 4.83
CA PHE A 87 -7.76 -21.65 6.00
C PHE A 87 -9.26 -21.71 5.72
N ASN A 88 -9.85 -20.62 5.21
CA ASN A 88 -11.28 -20.58 4.89
C ASN A 88 -11.67 -21.55 3.75
N PHE A 89 -10.76 -21.81 2.81
CA PHE A 89 -11.01 -22.81 1.78
C PHE A 89 -11.11 -24.22 2.38
N ILE A 90 -10.20 -24.56 3.32
CA ILE A 90 -10.24 -25.84 4.04
C ILE A 90 -11.52 -25.94 4.90
N THR A 91 -11.92 -24.87 5.59
CA THR A 91 -13.15 -24.88 6.38
C THR A 91 -14.38 -25.09 5.50
N ILE A 92 -14.48 -24.42 4.34
CA ILE A 92 -15.60 -24.63 3.39
C ILE A 92 -15.71 -26.09 2.97
N VAL A 93 -14.60 -26.72 2.57
CA VAL A 93 -14.62 -28.12 2.14
C VAL A 93 -15.12 -29.03 3.27
N SER A 94 -14.64 -28.79 4.50
CA SER A 94 -15.07 -29.55 5.68
C SER A 94 -16.53 -29.30 6.03
N THR A 95 -16.98 -28.04 6.08
CA THR A 95 -18.34 -27.68 6.51
C THR A 95 -19.38 -28.11 5.49
N THR A 96 -19.09 -27.98 4.19
CA THR A 96 -19.98 -28.44 3.12
C THR A 96 -20.12 -29.96 3.16
N LYS A 97 -19.03 -30.71 3.36
CA LYS A 97 -19.10 -32.17 3.52
C LYS A 97 -19.97 -32.55 4.73
N THR A 98 -19.74 -31.93 5.89
CA THR A 98 -20.53 -32.22 7.09
C THR A 98 -22.01 -31.90 6.88
N TYR A 99 -22.32 -30.75 6.29
CA TYR A 99 -23.70 -30.33 6.00
C TYR A 99 -24.43 -31.31 5.07
N LEU A 100 -23.77 -31.77 4.01
CA LEU A 100 -24.34 -32.74 3.07
C LEU A 100 -24.58 -34.11 3.71
N LEU A 101 -23.82 -34.49 4.74
CA LEU A 101 -23.97 -35.75 5.46
C LEU A 101 -25.00 -35.67 6.59
N SER A 102 -25.27 -34.49 7.13
CA SER A 102 -26.16 -34.27 8.28
C SER A 102 -27.64 -34.14 7.89
N PHE A 103 -28.14 -34.96 6.95
CA PHE A 103 -29.41 -34.87 6.20
C PHE A 103 -30.71 -34.91 7.04
N GLN A 104 -30.77 -34.13 8.11
CA GLN A 104 -31.92 -33.95 9.00
C GLN A 104 -32.24 -32.47 9.09
N PHE A 105 -33.53 -32.11 9.14
CA PHE A 105 -33.90 -30.72 9.37
C PHE A 105 -33.86 -30.45 10.88
N SER A 106 -32.90 -29.63 11.32
CA SER A 106 -32.74 -29.26 12.74
C SER A 106 -32.27 -27.81 12.87
N PHE A 107 -32.51 -27.19 14.03
CA PHE A 107 -32.01 -25.84 14.32
C PHE A 107 -30.48 -25.74 14.19
N LEU A 108 -29.76 -26.78 14.61
CA LEU A 108 -28.31 -26.86 14.44
C LEU A 108 -27.91 -26.86 12.96
N ASN A 109 -28.63 -27.59 12.12
CA ASN A 109 -28.35 -27.63 10.68
C ASN A 109 -28.65 -26.31 9.98
N MET A 110 -29.62 -25.53 10.47
CA MET A 110 -29.85 -24.15 10.02
C MET A 110 -28.66 -23.23 10.39
N ILE A 111 -28.12 -23.35 11.61
CA ILE A 111 -26.91 -22.62 12.02
C ILE A 111 -25.72 -23.02 11.13
N TYR A 112 -25.52 -24.32 10.89
CA TYR A 112 -24.46 -24.80 10.01
C TYR A 112 -24.60 -24.25 8.58
N ALA A 113 -25.82 -24.22 8.02
CA ALA A 113 -26.07 -23.64 6.71
C ALA A 113 -25.67 -22.16 6.65
N LEU A 114 -26.02 -21.37 7.68
CA LEU A 114 -25.64 -19.95 7.77
C LEU A 114 -24.12 -19.77 7.87
N ILE A 115 -23.44 -20.61 8.66
CA ILE A 115 -21.97 -20.62 8.75
C ILE A 115 -21.36 -20.96 7.39
N CYS A 116 -21.87 -21.98 6.68
CA CYS A 116 -21.40 -22.33 5.35
C CYS A 116 -21.52 -21.14 4.39
N ILE A 117 -22.71 -20.52 4.31
CA ILE A 117 -22.95 -19.33 3.47
C ILE A 117 -21.98 -18.20 3.83
N GLY A 118 -21.81 -17.91 5.12
CA GLY A 118 -20.87 -16.90 5.60
C GLY A 118 -19.42 -17.17 5.18
N ASN A 119 -18.97 -18.43 5.24
CA ASN A 119 -17.65 -18.82 4.78
C ASN A 119 -17.48 -18.62 3.27
N TYR A 120 -18.48 -19.00 2.45
CA TYR A 120 -18.44 -18.78 0.99
C TYR A 120 -18.30 -17.29 0.65
N VAL A 121 -19.10 -16.44 1.29
CA VAL A 121 -19.00 -14.98 1.12
C VAL A 121 -17.62 -14.47 1.54
N LEU A 122 -17.11 -14.93 2.69
CA LEU A 122 -15.81 -14.52 3.19
C LEU A 122 -14.66 -14.93 2.24
N VAL A 123 -14.68 -16.13 1.68
CA VAL A 123 -13.69 -16.58 0.69
C VAL A 123 -13.72 -15.71 -0.56
N PHE A 124 -14.91 -15.39 -1.08
CA PHE A 124 -15.04 -14.51 -2.25
C PHE A 124 -14.45 -13.13 -1.97
N LEU A 125 -14.76 -12.52 -0.83
CA LEU A 125 -14.23 -11.22 -0.42
C LEU A 125 -12.71 -11.25 -0.21
N LEU A 126 -12.20 -12.25 0.50
CA LEU A 126 -10.75 -12.42 0.74
C LEU A 126 -9.98 -12.65 -0.55
N PHE A 127 -10.54 -13.40 -1.50
CA PHE A 127 -9.91 -13.61 -2.81
C PHE A 127 -9.79 -12.29 -3.57
N GLY A 128 -10.86 -11.51 -3.66
CA GLY A 128 -10.84 -10.19 -4.31
C GLY A 128 -9.85 -9.24 -3.64
N PHE A 129 -9.83 -9.23 -2.31
CA PHE A 129 -8.93 -8.37 -1.54
C PHE A 129 -7.46 -8.77 -1.67
N LEU A 130 -7.16 -10.07 -1.61
CA LEU A 130 -5.81 -10.59 -1.86
C LEU A 130 -5.36 -10.26 -3.29
N LYS A 131 -6.23 -10.49 -4.29
CA LYS A 131 -5.93 -10.15 -5.68
C LYS A 131 -5.57 -8.67 -5.84
N TYR A 132 -6.36 -7.77 -5.25
CA TYR A 132 -6.08 -6.33 -5.28
C TYR A 132 -4.70 -6.00 -4.72
N HIS A 133 -4.33 -6.57 -3.56
CA HIS A 133 -3.02 -6.34 -2.97
C HIS A 133 -1.86 -6.98 -3.77
N ILE A 134 -2.09 -8.10 -4.46
CA ILE A 134 -1.10 -8.66 -5.38
C ILE A 134 -0.91 -7.76 -6.60
N ASP A 135 -1.99 -7.23 -7.18
CA ASP A 135 -1.92 -6.30 -8.32
C ASP A 135 -1.17 -5.00 -7.94
N LEU A 136 -1.39 -4.48 -6.72
CA LEU A 136 -0.65 -3.34 -6.17
C LEU A 136 0.82 -3.65 -5.96
N LEU A 137 1.12 -4.82 -5.40
CA LEU A 137 2.49 -5.26 -5.16
C LEU A 137 3.28 -5.42 -6.47
N GLN A 138 2.67 -5.97 -7.51
CA GLN A 138 3.28 -6.09 -8.83
C GLN A 138 3.59 -4.73 -9.48
N LYS A 139 2.91 -3.66 -9.07
CA LYS A 139 3.14 -2.28 -9.51
C LYS A 139 3.94 -1.46 -8.50
N ASN A 140 4.44 -2.06 -7.43
CA ASN A 140 5.09 -1.37 -6.31
C ASN A 140 4.30 -0.15 -5.82
N GLN A 141 3.00 -0.32 -5.66
CA GLN A 141 2.09 0.75 -5.26
C GLN A 141 1.43 0.36 -3.93
N THR A 142 1.14 1.36 -3.10
CA THR A 142 0.29 1.20 -1.93
C THR A 142 -1.16 1.50 -2.26
N THR A 143 -2.08 1.02 -1.43
CA THR A 143 -3.51 1.35 -1.52
C THR A 143 -3.72 2.87 -1.49
N LEU A 144 -3.02 3.57 -0.59
CA LEU A 144 -3.09 5.03 -0.49
C LEU A 144 -2.61 5.72 -1.77
N GLU A 145 -1.50 5.28 -2.36
CA GLU A 145 -1.01 5.82 -3.63
C GLU A 145 -1.96 5.55 -4.80
N ASP A 146 -2.61 4.38 -4.86
CA ASP A 146 -3.64 4.05 -5.86
C ASP A 146 -4.88 4.94 -5.73
N LEU A 147 -5.33 5.19 -4.50
CA LEU A 147 -6.44 6.11 -4.25
C LEU A 147 -6.08 7.55 -4.66
N ILE A 148 -4.90 8.03 -4.27
CA ILE A 148 -4.43 9.38 -4.62
C ILE A 148 -4.26 9.51 -6.15
N SER A 149 -3.68 8.50 -6.80
CA SER A 149 -3.50 8.45 -8.25
C SER A 149 -4.83 8.53 -8.99
N LYS A 150 -5.82 7.72 -8.59
CA LYS A 150 -7.17 7.72 -9.19
C LYS A 150 -7.90 9.04 -8.98
N ASN A 151 -7.86 9.59 -7.76
CA ASN A 151 -8.53 10.84 -7.43
C ASN A 151 -7.96 12.04 -8.20
N ASN A 152 -6.64 12.06 -8.39
CA ASN A 152 -5.95 13.15 -9.08
C ASN A 152 -5.71 12.87 -10.58
N GLN A 153 -6.23 11.76 -11.11
CA GLN A 153 -6.02 11.32 -12.50
C GLN A 153 -4.52 11.25 -12.88
N ILE A 154 -3.66 10.93 -11.93
CA ILE A 154 -2.21 10.80 -12.14
C ILE A 154 -1.92 9.38 -12.62
N LEU A 155 -1.53 9.23 -13.89
CA LEU A 155 -1.32 7.91 -14.50
C LEU A 155 0.07 7.31 -14.22
N PHE A 156 0.96 8.05 -13.56
CA PHE A 156 2.38 7.71 -13.54
C PHE A 156 2.88 7.19 -12.19
N ASN A 157 3.41 5.96 -12.20
CA ASN A 157 4.04 5.35 -11.03
C ASN A 157 5.56 5.21 -11.27
N LEU A 158 6.32 6.05 -10.56
CA LEU A 158 7.79 6.11 -10.60
C LEU A 158 8.46 4.90 -9.93
N TYR A 159 7.77 4.25 -8.99
CA TYR A 159 8.28 3.14 -8.20
C TYR A 159 8.07 1.79 -8.88
N ASP A 160 7.24 1.76 -9.92
CA ASP A 160 7.00 0.59 -10.76
C ASP A 160 8.17 0.35 -11.74
N ILE A 161 9.05 -0.59 -11.39
CA ILE A 161 10.20 -1.00 -12.20
C ILE A 161 9.79 -2.15 -13.12
N ASP A 162 9.52 -3.31 -12.53
CA ASP A 162 8.98 -4.50 -13.18
C ASP A 162 8.35 -5.42 -12.12
N PRO A 163 7.42 -6.32 -12.50
CA PRO A 163 6.68 -7.13 -11.53
C PRO A 163 7.55 -7.99 -10.59
N TYR A 164 8.69 -8.50 -11.06
CA TYR A 164 9.55 -9.36 -10.26
C TYR A 164 10.37 -8.53 -9.26
N THR A 165 11.02 -7.47 -9.72
CA THR A 165 11.77 -6.56 -8.84
C THR A 165 10.85 -5.92 -7.79
N ASN A 166 9.65 -5.51 -8.19
CA ASN A 166 8.64 -4.95 -7.30
C ASN A 166 8.22 -5.97 -6.21
N PHE A 167 8.08 -7.24 -6.58
CA PHE A 167 7.79 -8.32 -5.63
C PHE A 167 8.95 -8.55 -4.66
N CYS A 168 10.17 -8.65 -5.18
CA CYS A 168 11.38 -8.88 -4.37
C CYS A 168 11.66 -7.74 -3.39
N GLN A 169 11.30 -6.49 -3.69
CA GLN A 169 11.42 -5.38 -2.71
C GLN A 169 10.66 -5.66 -1.40
N ILE A 170 9.60 -6.49 -1.42
CA ILE A 170 8.80 -6.84 -0.23
C ILE A 170 9.11 -8.24 0.30
N PHE A 171 9.24 -9.22 -0.59
CA PHE A 171 9.43 -10.61 -0.21
C PHE A 171 10.91 -11.02 -0.09
N GLY A 172 11.83 -10.19 -0.56
CA GLY A 172 13.27 -10.45 -0.59
C GLY A 172 13.67 -11.45 -1.68
N ASP A 173 14.98 -11.62 -1.86
CA ASP A 173 15.52 -12.52 -2.90
C ASP A 173 15.46 -14.00 -2.50
N ASN A 174 15.42 -14.29 -1.20
CA ASN A 174 15.40 -15.66 -0.70
C ASN A 174 13.98 -16.25 -0.78
N LYS A 175 13.75 -17.04 -1.84
CA LYS A 175 12.48 -17.74 -2.13
C LYS A 175 11.99 -18.64 -1.00
N ILE A 176 12.90 -19.25 -0.23
CA ILE A 176 12.52 -20.12 0.90
C ILE A 176 11.75 -19.30 1.94
N LEU A 177 12.14 -18.03 2.14
CA LEU A 177 11.54 -17.15 3.14
C LEU A 177 10.24 -16.49 2.68
N TRP A 178 9.82 -16.67 1.42
CA TRP A 178 8.62 -15.99 0.90
C TRP A 178 7.34 -16.38 1.64
N LEU A 179 7.23 -17.64 2.05
CA LEU A 179 6.06 -18.17 2.75
C LEU A 179 6.09 -17.94 4.26
N PHE A 180 7.17 -17.35 4.79
CA PHE A 180 7.32 -17.14 6.23
C PHE A 180 7.12 -15.67 6.59
N PRO A 181 6.43 -15.36 7.71
CA PRO A 181 6.16 -13.99 8.14
C PRO A 181 7.40 -13.29 8.74
N ILE A 182 8.57 -13.50 8.13
CA ILE A 182 9.85 -12.91 8.53
C ILE A 182 10.11 -11.71 7.64
N TYR A 183 10.56 -10.60 8.23
CA TYR A 183 10.94 -9.41 7.49
C TYR A 183 12.13 -9.71 6.56
N THR A 184 11.97 -9.45 5.26
CA THR A 184 12.97 -9.73 4.23
C THR A 184 13.02 -8.66 3.14
N ALA A 185 12.45 -7.47 3.39
CA ALA A 185 12.45 -6.40 2.41
C ALA A 185 13.88 -5.91 2.12
N ILE A 186 14.14 -5.57 0.85
CA ILE A 186 15.47 -5.20 0.34
C ILE A 186 15.41 -3.90 -0.46
N GLY A 187 16.57 -3.26 -0.63
CA GLY A 187 16.75 -2.16 -1.59
C GLY A 187 16.09 -0.85 -1.21
N CYS A 188 15.50 -0.73 -0.02
CA CYS A 188 14.87 0.50 0.46
C CYS A 188 15.55 0.92 1.76
N ASP A 189 16.51 1.84 1.71
CA ASP A 189 17.36 2.36 2.82
C ASP A 189 16.57 2.63 4.12
N ASP A 190 16.39 1.60 4.95
CA ASP A 190 15.47 1.56 6.09
C ASP A 190 14.04 2.09 5.83
N GLY A 191 13.57 2.01 4.57
CA GLY A 191 12.26 2.56 4.15
C GLY A 191 12.23 4.08 3.91
N ASN A 192 13.39 4.73 3.82
CA ASN A 192 13.49 6.19 3.57
C ASN A 192 13.75 6.54 2.10
N LEU A 193 14.33 5.61 1.34
CA LEU A 193 14.57 5.72 -0.10
C LEU A 193 14.02 4.50 -0.80
N PHE A 194 13.48 4.70 -2.00
CA PHE A 194 12.89 3.64 -2.81
C PHE A 194 13.46 3.72 -4.22
N PRO A 195 13.84 2.58 -4.82
CA PRO A 195 14.26 2.52 -6.21
C PRO A 195 13.18 3.09 -7.14
N LYS A 196 13.60 3.85 -8.15
CA LYS A 196 12.71 4.44 -9.16
C LYS A 196 13.11 3.96 -10.54
N ASN A 197 12.14 3.87 -11.42
CA ASN A 197 12.39 3.62 -12.83
C ASN A 197 13.00 4.89 -13.45
N GLU A 198 14.29 4.85 -13.79
CA GLU A 198 15.03 6.02 -14.26
C GLU A 198 14.50 6.57 -15.59
N TYR A 199 14.11 5.69 -16.50
CA TYR A 199 13.49 6.09 -17.77
C TYR A 199 12.22 6.89 -17.51
N LYS A 200 11.40 6.40 -16.57
CA LYS A 200 10.20 7.09 -16.12
C LYS A 200 10.53 8.43 -15.47
N VAL A 201 11.57 8.52 -14.64
CA VAL A 201 12.04 9.80 -14.07
C VAL A 201 12.46 10.79 -15.17
N MET A 202 13.21 10.34 -16.18
CA MET A 202 13.68 11.20 -17.28
C MET A 202 12.54 11.73 -18.18
N GLN A 203 11.42 11.01 -18.26
CA GLN A 203 10.23 11.41 -19.03
C GLN A 203 9.29 12.34 -18.28
N THR A 204 9.49 12.54 -16.97
CA THR A 204 8.69 13.52 -16.23
C THR A 204 9.08 14.94 -16.64
N PRO A 205 8.11 15.86 -16.81
CA PRO A 205 8.42 17.27 -17.04
C PRO A 205 9.23 17.83 -15.87
N SER A 206 9.94 18.94 -16.11
CA SER A 206 11.00 19.55 -15.29
C SER A 206 10.96 19.25 -13.78
N PRO A 207 12.11 19.18 -13.07
CA PRO A 207 12.20 18.91 -11.63
C PRO A 207 11.23 19.72 -10.73
N GLN A 208 10.77 20.89 -11.20
CA GLN A 208 9.77 21.73 -10.54
C GLN A 208 8.35 21.13 -10.57
N VAL A 209 7.97 20.41 -11.63
CA VAL A 209 6.68 19.70 -11.73
C VAL A 209 6.67 18.47 -10.82
N ILE A 210 7.82 17.80 -10.66
CA ILE A 210 7.99 16.69 -9.72
C ILE A 210 7.77 17.17 -8.28
N SER A 211 8.44 18.24 -7.84
CA SER A 211 8.23 18.77 -6.47
C SER A 211 6.77 19.16 -6.23
N VAL A 212 6.10 19.72 -7.24
CA VAL A 212 4.69 20.11 -7.14
C VAL A 212 3.74 18.90 -7.10
N LEU A 213 3.98 17.85 -7.90
CA LEU A 213 3.18 16.62 -7.88
C LEU A 213 3.37 15.85 -6.56
N TYR A 214 4.61 15.80 -6.05
CA TYR A 214 4.90 15.21 -4.73
C TYR A 214 4.36 16.07 -3.57
N GLU A 215 4.39 17.41 -3.66
CA GLU A 215 3.72 18.29 -2.70
C GLU A 215 2.19 18.09 -2.73
N GLN A 216 1.60 17.93 -3.92
CA GLN A 216 0.17 17.63 -4.07
C GLN A 216 -0.20 16.27 -3.42
N GLN A 217 0.67 15.26 -3.52
CA GLN A 217 0.49 13.96 -2.84
C GLN A 217 0.51 14.09 -1.31
N GLN A 218 1.25 15.05 -0.75
CA GLN A 218 1.28 15.27 0.71
C GLN A 218 0.17 16.21 1.20
N ILE A 219 -0.14 17.28 0.46
CA ILE A 219 -1.16 18.28 0.81
C ILE A 219 -2.57 17.69 0.79
N SER A 220 -2.87 16.81 -0.19
CA SER A 220 -4.17 16.13 -0.28
C SER A 220 -4.45 15.16 0.88
N SER A 221 -3.40 14.70 1.59
CA SER A 221 -3.55 13.86 2.79
C SER A 221 -3.75 14.67 4.08
N ASP A 222 -3.40 15.96 4.10
CA ASP A 222 -3.35 16.76 5.35
C ASP A 222 -4.48 17.80 5.52
N LYS A 223 -5.24 18.24 4.49
CA LYS A 223 -6.33 19.23 4.72
C LYS A 223 -7.57 19.11 3.82
N ASN A 224 -8.71 19.11 4.51
CA ASN A 224 -10.04 19.65 4.21
C ASN A 224 -10.26 20.31 2.83
N LYS A 225 -11.33 19.85 2.16
CA LYS A 225 -12.10 20.50 1.10
C LYS A 225 -11.85 22.01 0.95
N ASN A 226 -10.99 22.41 0.02
CA ASN A 226 -11.12 23.64 -0.78
C ASN A 226 -10.01 23.63 -1.85
N GLU A 227 -10.43 23.30 -3.07
CA GLU A 227 -9.61 23.29 -4.27
C GLU A 227 -9.01 24.68 -4.52
N HIS A 228 -7.70 24.77 -4.81
CA HIS A 228 -7.08 26.04 -5.19
C HIS A 228 -7.06 26.16 -6.73
N PRO A 229 -7.97 26.95 -7.36
CA PRO A 229 -8.13 27.05 -8.82
C PRO A 229 -6.87 27.54 -9.56
N ILE A 230 -5.96 28.18 -8.83
CA ILE A 230 -4.66 28.64 -9.33
C ILE A 230 -3.80 27.45 -9.79
N ILE A 231 -3.87 26.31 -9.10
CA ILE A 231 -2.99 25.16 -9.36
C ILE A 231 -3.41 24.40 -10.63
N GLN A 232 -4.71 24.20 -10.84
CA GLN A 232 -5.22 23.63 -12.09
C GLN A 232 -4.94 24.55 -13.29
N THR A 233 -4.94 25.87 -13.06
CA THR A 233 -4.62 26.86 -14.10
C THR A 233 -3.16 26.80 -14.51
N ILE A 234 -2.23 26.61 -13.56
CA ILE A 234 -0.80 26.45 -13.83
C ILE A 234 -0.53 25.16 -14.61
N TYR A 235 -1.16 24.05 -14.21
CA TYR A 235 -1.02 22.77 -14.91
C TYR A 235 -1.51 22.84 -16.36
N ARG A 236 -2.66 23.48 -16.61
CA ARG A 236 -3.19 23.67 -17.96
C ARG A 236 -2.23 24.48 -18.85
N ARG A 237 -1.63 25.54 -18.29
CA ARG A 237 -0.66 26.39 -19.02
C ARG A 237 0.63 25.65 -19.36
N GLU A 238 1.13 24.80 -18.48
CA GLU A 238 2.34 24.01 -18.75
C GLU A 238 2.09 22.92 -19.80
N MET A 239 0.92 22.26 -19.77
CA MET A 239 0.52 21.30 -20.81
C MET A 239 0.33 21.96 -22.19
N GLU A 240 -0.17 23.20 -22.23
CA GLU A 240 -0.29 23.98 -23.47
C GLU A 240 1.07 24.37 -24.03
N LYS A 241 2.02 24.80 -23.19
CA LYS A 241 3.39 25.08 -23.63
C LYS A 241 4.09 23.85 -24.21
N GLN A 242 3.85 22.68 -23.63
CA GLN A 242 4.46 21.44 -24.08
C GLN A 242 3.92 21.03 -25.46
N LYS A 243 2.60 21.14 -25.68
CA LYS A 243 1.99 20.94 -27.00
C LYS A 243 2.52 21.89 -28.06
N ILE A 244 2.74 23.16 -27.71
CA ILE A 244 3.31 24.15 -28.63
C ILE A 244 4.75 23.77 -29.01
N ASN A 245 5.55 23.33 -28.05
CA ASN A 245 6.93 22.92 -28.30
C ASN A 245 7.02 21.64 -29.16
N ASP A 246 6.07 20.73 -29.03
CA ASP A 246 6.00 19.51 -29.87
C ASP A 246 5.55 19.81 -31.30
N ILE A 247 4.73 20.85 -31.49
CA ILE A 247 4.36 21.35 -32.83
C ILE A 247 5.54 22.04 -33.51
N ILE A 248 6.37 22.78 -32.75
CA ILE A 248 7.55 23.49 -33.29
C ILE A 248 8.69 22.52 -33.69
N LYS A 249 8.68 21.28 -33.17
CA LYS A 249 9.70 20.26 -33.45
C LYS A 249 9.38 19.35 -34.65
N ASN A 250 8.18 19.44 -35.22
CA ASN A 250 7.78 18.74 -36.46
C ASN A 250 7.71 19.72 -37.64
#